data_AF-A0A1I3H431-F1
#
_entry.id   AF-A0A1I3H431-F1
#
_cell.length_a   1.000
_cell.length_b   1.000
_cell.length_c   1.000
_cell.angle_alpha   90.00
_cell.angle_beta   90.00
_cell.angle_gamma   90.00
#
_symmetry.space_group_name_H-M   'P 1'
#
loop_
_entity.id
_entity.type
_entity.pdbx_description
1 polymer ?
#
loop_
_entity_poly.entity_id
_entity_poly.type
_entity_poly.pdbx_seq_one_letter_code
_entity_poly.pdbx_strand_id
1 'polypeptide(L)'
;MTDKPEDAVIVLPKRLEMTTANALRDEVLAIEGDLVLDASGVTVVTTPGVQVLMAIRDHQALRGRHVRVDRPTGDFMSCIAILGAPLSRLQTEGVTA
;
A
#
# COMPACT_ATOMS: atom_id res chain seq x y z
N MET A 1 9.99 28.88 -3.57
CA MET A 1 8.71 28.17 -3.72
C MET A 1 9.08 26.71 -3.82
N THR A 2 9.06 25.99 -2.71
CA THR A 2 9.55 24.59 -2.65
C THR A 2 8.39 23.71 -3.09
N ASP A 3 8.41 23.30 -4.35
CA ASP A 3 7.47 22.33 -4.90
C ASP A 3 7.76 21.00 -4.18
N LYS A 4 6.88 20.62 -3.25
CA LYS A 4 6.96 19.30 -2.61
C LYS A 4 6.49 18.31 -3.68
N PRO A 5 7.28 17.30 -4.07
CA PRO A 5 6.81 16.33 -5.06
C PRO A 5 5.49 15.75 -4.57
N GLU A 6 4.45 15.82 -5.40
CA GLU A 6 3.14 15.25 -5.08
C GLU A 6 3.32 13.73 -4.87
N ASP A 7 2.89 13.21 -3.73
CA ASP A 7 2.96 11.78 -3.46
C ASP A 7 2.22 11.02 -4.58
N ALA A 8 2.86 9.97 -5.13
CA ALA A 8 2.21 9.17 -6.15
C ALA A 8 1.04 8.38 -5.54
N VAL A 9 -0.11 8.37 -6.19
CA VAL A 9 -1.31 7.69 -5.69
C VAL A 9 -1.62 6.47 -6.56
N ILE A 10 -1.73 5.30 -5.94
CA ILE A 10 -2.26 4.08 -6.57
C ILE A 10 -3.61 3.76 -5.95
N VAL A 11 -4.65 3.66 -6.79
CA VAL A 11 -5.97 3.17 -6.37
C VAL A 11 -5.95 1.66 -6.33
N LEU A 12 -6.12 1.08 -5.14
CA LEU A 12 -6.12 -0.37 -5.00
C LEU A 12 -7.40 -0.98 -5.62
N PRO A 13 -7.28 -2.15 -6.26
CA PRO A 13 -8.43 -2.85 -6.81
C PRO A 13 -9.37 -3.34 -5.70
N LYS A 14 -10.66 -3.46 -6.02
CA LYS A 14 -11.68 -3.95 -5.07
C LYS A 14 -11.33 -5.30 -4.43
N ARG A 15 -10.65 -6.17 -5.18
CA ARG A 15 -10.14 -7.45 -4.71
C ARG A 15 -8.63 -7.48 -4.91
N LEU A 16 -7.88 -7.59 -3.80
CA LEU A 16 -6.44 -7.74 -3.84
C LEU A 16 -6.06 -9.23 -3.75
N GLU A 17 -5.92 -9.82 -4.94
CA GLU A 17 -5.62 -11.24 -5.17
C GLU A 17 -4.43 -11.40 -6.12
N MET A 18 -3.91 -12.62 -6.25
CA MET A 18 -2.64 -12.91 -6.94
C MET A 18 -2.54 -12.30 -8.34
N THR A 19 -3.63 -12.32 -9.11
CA THR A 19 -3.69 -11.76 -10.47
C THR A 19 -3.47 -10.25 -10.48
N THR A 20 -4.12 -9.55 -9.56
CA THR A 20 -3.98 -8.09 -9.39
C THR A 20 -2.66 -7.68 -8.72
N ALA A 21 -2.06 -8.59 -7.95
CA ALA A 21 -0.84 -8.32 -7.19
C ALA A 21 0.39 -8.10 -8.10
N ASN A 22 0.44 -8.77 -9.26
CA ASN A 22 1.50 -8.57 -10.25
C ASN A 22 1.45 -7.18 -10.90
N ALA A 23 0.26 -6.73 -11.30
CA ALA A 23 0.08 -5.39 -11.88
C ALA A 23 0.46 -4.29 -10.87
N LEU A 24 0.02 -4.45 -9.63
CA LEU A 24 0.36 -3.53 -8.54
C LEU A 24 1.86 -3.45 -8.29
N ARG A 25 2.57 -4.58 -8.34
CA ARG A 25 4.04 -4.60 -8.22
C ARG A 25 4.69 -3.76 -9.32
N ASP A 26 4.27 -3.95 -10.57
CA ASP A 26 4.88 -3.27 -11.71
C ASP A 26 4.61 -1.76 -11.67
N GLU A 27 3.41 -1.35 -11.25
CA GLU A 27 3.08 0.06 -10.99
C GLU A 27 3.97 0.68 -9.91
N VAL A 28 4.18 -0.01 -8.79
CA VAL A 28 5.05 0.48 -7.71
C VAL A 28 6.51 0.60 -8.16
N LEU A 29 7.00 -0.32 -8.99
CA LEU A 29 8.37 -0.27 -9.51
C LEU A 29 8.60 0.93 -10.45
N ALA A 30 7.53 1.46 -11.07
CA ALA A 30 7.60 2.63 -11.94
C ALA A 30 7.58 3.96 -11.17
N ILE A 31 7.31 3.94 -9.86
CA ILE A 31 7.15 5.16 -9.05
C ILE A 31 8.50 5.63 -8.47
N GLU A 32 8.77 6.91 -8.70
CA GLU A 32 9.85 7.65 -8.08
C GLU A 32 9.30 8.60 -7.01
N GLY A 33 9.33 8.17 -5.74
CA GLY A 33 8.93 9.02 -4.63
C GLY A 33 8.11 8.32 -3.55
N ASP A 34 7.48 9.12 -2.71
CA ASP A 34 6.54 8.67 -1.69
C ASP A 34 5.24 8.18 -2.34
N LEU A 35 4.58 7.22 -1.68
CA LEU A 35 3.47 6.45 -2.24
C LEU A 35 2.24 6.48 -1.33
N VAL A 36 1.08 6.73 -1.90
CA VAL A 36 -0.23 6.59 -1.25
C VAL A 36 -0.98 5.44 -1.90
N LEU A 37 -1.38 4.46 -1.10
CA LEU A 37 -2.24 3.36 -1.53
C LEU A 37 -3.68 3.69 -1.12
N ASP A 38 -4.51 4.12 -2.05
CA ASP A 38 -5.93 4.39 -1.80
C ASP A 38 -6.68 3.05 -1.68
N ALA A 39 -7.09 2.73 -0.45
CA ALA A 39 -7.78 1.50 -0.09
C ALA A 39 -9.31 1.69 0.05
N SER A 40 -9.87 2.83 -0.38
CA SER A 40 -11.28 3.19 -0.17
C SER A 40 -12.30 2.29 -0.87
N GLY A 41 -11.87 1.55 -1.90
CA GLY A 41 -12.71 0.61 -2.64
C GLY A 41 -12.47 -0.87 -2.34
N VAL A 42 -11.52 -1.21 -1.46
CA VAL A 42 -11.08 -2.60 -1.25
C VAL A 42 -12.08 -3.33 -0.37
N THR A 43 -12.56 -4.49 -0.80
CA THR A 43 -13.49 -5.33 -0.01
C THR A 43 -12.93 -6.71 0.29
N VAL A 44 -11.87 -7.14 -0.41
CA VAL A 44 -11.24 -8.44 -0.19
C VAL A 44 -9.73 -8.30 -0.30
N VAL A 45 -9.02 -8.81 0.69
CA VAL A 45 -7.57 -9.00 0.65
C VAL A 45 -7.27 -10.46 0.94
N THR A 46 -6.50 -11.09 0.08
CA THR A 46 -6.03 -12.48 0.24
C THR A 46 -4.58 -12.51 0.70
N THR A 47 -4.08 -13.69 1.12
CA THR A 47 -2.68 -13.84 1.56
C THR A 47 -1.66 -13.31 0.55
N PRO A 48 -1.75 -13.60 -0.77
CA PRO A 48 -0.84 -13.01 -1.74
C PRO A 48 -0.93 -11.48 -1.83
N GLY A 49 -2.14 -10.92 -1.70
CA GLY A 49 -2.34 -9.47 -1.68
C GLY A 49 -1.62 -8.81 -0.50
N VAL A 50 -1.77 -9.38 0.70
CA VAL A 50 -1.04 -8.90 1.90
C VAL A 50 0.47 -8.99 1.70
N GLN A 51 0.98 -10.10 1.18
CA GLN A 51 2.42 -10.28 0.93
C GLN A 51 2.97 -9.23 -0.03
N VAL A 52 2.21 -8.84 -1.06
CA VAL A 52 2.61 -7.76 -1.97
C VAL A 52 2.60 -6.40 -1.26
N LEU A 53 1.58 -6.07 -0.47
CA LEU A 53 1.57 -4.83 0.32
C LEU A 53 2.77 -4.73 1.27
N MET A 54 3.12 -5.84 1.93
CA MET A 54 4.30 -5.93 2.79
C MET A 54 5.60 -5.70 2.00
N ALA A 55 5.71 -6.29 0.81
CA ALA A 55 6.86 -6.13 -0.07
C ALA A 55 6.98 -4.69 -0.60
N ILE A 56 5.87 -4.02 -0.92
CA ILE A 56 5.83 -2.60 -1.30
C ILE A 56 6.37 -1.73 -0.18
N ARG A 57 5.90 -1.95 1.06
CA ARG A 57 6.41 -1.26 2.24
C ARG A 57 7.92 -1.42 2.39
N ASP A 58 8.43 -2.65 2.26
CA ASP A 58 9.87 -2.91 2.42
C ASP A 58 10.67 -2.28 1.28
N HIS A 59 10.16 -2.33 0.06
CA HIS A 59 10.77 -1.72 -1.12
C HIS A 59 10.93 -0.20 -0.98
N GLN A 60 9.91 0.48 -0.45
CA GLN A 60 9.92 1.92 -0.20
C GLN A 60 10.87 2.27 0.96
N ALA A 61 10.79 1.52 2.07
CA ALA A 61 11.65 1.73 3.23
C ALA A 61 13.15 1.59 2.88
N LEU A 62 13.52 0.59 2.08
CA LEU A 62 14.90 0.38 1.63
C LEU A 62 15.45 1.54 0.79
N ARG A 63 14.57 2.36 0.20
CA ARG A 63 14.94 3.54 -0.59
C ARG A 63 14.83 4.85 0.19
N GLY A 64 14.56 4.78 1.49
CA GLY A 64 14.31 5.97 2.32
C GLY A 64 13.05 6.73 1.91
N ARG A 65 12.07 6.03 1.31
CA ARG A 65 10.80 6.61 0.84
C ARG A 65 9.66 6.16 1.73
N HIS A 66 8.58 6.94 1.72
CA HIS A 66 7.38 6.64 2.49
C HIS A 66 6.32 5.91 1.66
N VAL A 67 5.54 5.07 2.33
CA VAL A 67 4.26 4.58 1.82
C VAL A 67 3.22 4.61 2.91
N ARG A 68 2.01 5.09 2.60
CA ARG A 68 0.86 5.08 3.50
C ARG A 68 -0.36 4.43 2.85
N VAL A 69 -1.16 3.74 3.65
CA VAL A 69 -2.48 3.26 3.22
C VAL A 69 -3.50 4.34 3.56
N ASP A 70 -4.23 4.84 2.56
CA ASP A 70 -5.25 5.87 2.72
C ASP A 70 -6.65 5.27 2.74
N ARG A 71 -7.51 5.78 3.63
CA ARG A 71 -8.93 5.43 3.76
C ARG A 71 -9.23 3.92 3.65
N PRO A 72 -8.60 3.04 4.45
CA PRO A 72 -8.91 1.61 4.42
C PRO A 72 -10.36 1.36 4.83
N THR A 73 -11.07 0.51 4.08
CA THR A 73 -12.42 0.06 4.43
C THR A 73 -12.41 -0.85 5.67
N GLY A 74 -13.56 -1.04 6.30
CA GLY A 74 -13.73 -2.02 7.37
C GLY A 74 -13.42 -3.46 6.92
N ASP A 75 -13.74 -3.79 5.67
CA ASP A 75 -13.45 -5.09 5.06
C ASP A 75 -11.94 -5.29 4.87
N PHE A 76 -11.24 -4.28 4.36
CA PHE A 76 -9.77 -4.30 4.23
C PHE A 76 -9.12 -4.56 5.60
N MET A 77 -9.51 -3.78 6.61
CA MET A 77 -8.98 -3.91 7.97
C MET A 77 -9.25 -5.30 8.56
N SER A 78 -10.44 -5.84 8.31
CA SER A 78 -10.82 -7.19 8.76
C SER A 78 -10.00 -8.27 8.07
N CYS A 79 -9.79 -8.19 6.75
CA CYS A 79 -8.97 -9.15 6.02
C CYS A 79 -7.52 -9.16 6.51
N ILE A 80 -6.88 -7.99 6.66
CA ILE A 80 -5.47 -7.94 7.10
C ILE A 80 -5.32 -8.43 8.56
N ALA A 81 -6.30 -8.16 9.42
CA ALA A 81 -6.32 -8.65 10.80
C ALA A 81 -6.45 -10.19 10.86
N ILE A 82 -7.35 -10.78 10.07
CA ILE A 82 -7.51 -12.23 9.94
C ILE A 82 -6.20 -12.89 9.46
N LEU A 83 -5.50 -12.22 8.55
CA LEU A 83 -4.22 -12.69 8.00
C LEU A 83 -3.01 -12.38 8.91
N GLY A 84 -3.24 -11.82 10.11
CA GLY A 84 -2.18 -11.54 11.08
C GLY A 84 -1.26 -10.37 10.72
N ALA A 85 -1.69 -9.50 9.81
CA ALA A 85 -0.94 -8.35 9.34
C ALA A 85 -1.48 -7.04 9.95
N PRO A 86 -0.80 -6.42 10.94
CA PRO A 86 -1.19 -5.11 11.43
C PRO A 86 -1.00 -4.04 10.34
N LEU A 87 -1.79 -2.98 10.36
CA LEU A 87 -1.69 -1.88 9.37
C LEU A 87 -0.28 -1.28 9.32
N SER A 88 0.39 -1.15 10.47
CA SER A 88 1.77 -0.67 10.56
C SER A 88 2.78 -1.50 9.77
N ARG A 89 2.46 -2.76 9.42
CA ARG A 89 3.32 -3.60 8.58
C ARG A 89 3.16 -3.29 7.08
N LEU A 90 2.08 -2.61 6.69
CA LEU A 90 1.73 -2.30 5.30
C LEU A 90 2.08 -0.86 4.91
N GLN A 91 2.59 -0.06 5.84
CA GLN A 91 3.01 1.32 5.62
C GLN A 91 4.35 1.57 6.30
N THR A 92 5.10 2.56 5.83
CA THR A 92 6.26 3.03 6.59
C THR A 92 5.78 3.90 7.74
N GLU A 93 6.55 3.95 8.83
CA GLU A 93 6.33 4.96 9.86
C GLU A 93 6.64 6.32 9.22
N GLY A 94 5.61 7.14 9.02
CA GLY A 94 5.73 8.50 8.50
C GLY A 94 5.49 9.48 9.62
N VAL A 95 6.43 10.42 9.82
CA VAL A 95 6.31 11.57 10.72
C VAL A 95 4.97 12.25 10.45
N THR A 96 4.10 12.29 11.46
CA THR A 96 2.93 13.17 11.47
C THR A 96 3.42 14.58 11.19
N ALA A 97 3.00 15.14 10.05
CA ALA A 97 3.09 16.57 9.79
C ALA A 97 2.34 17.36 10.88
#